data_AF-M3C1U8-F1
#
_entry.id   AF-M3C1U8-F1
#
_cell.length_a   1.000
_cell.length_b   1.000
_cell.length_c   1.000
_cell.angle_alpha   90.00
_cell.angle_beta   90.00
_cell.angle_gamma   90.00
#
_symmetry.space_group_name_H-M   'P 1'
#
loop_
_entity.id
_entity.type
_entity.pdbx_description
1 polymer ?
#
loop_
_entity_poly.entity_id
_entity_poly.type
_entity_poly.pdbx_seq_one_letter_code
_entity_poly.pdbx_strand_id
1 'polypeptide(L)'
;MRRDRPTDDQLTRVFATVLKEVLSGQGLRNHTGLDMETDDALWEIAKYGPGAPPELVDAARAAFAGQLDGSNARRWQAELQRKFEASRQRTAERDSRLRATEARGGAEPPAKPPRATPTSVRAVRVNGDQTYLDEYGRTCYEGELFTGEVEDLADNGRTVLLGTYSSGIEHGRQQEWWPDGTKRADGVTVMGAAVGEWRYWHANGRLSELVIFDERGREMSRKRWNAMGEVTMDHVTRRPSS
;
A
#
# COMPACT_ATOMS: atom_id res chain seq x y z
N MET A 1 -15.51 -11.27 -11.99
CA MET A 1 -15.37 -12.41 -11.06
C MET A 1 -14.69 -11.88 -9.81
N ARG A 2 -15.37 -11.87 -8.66
CA ARG A 2 -14.72 -11.61 -7.37
C ARG A 2 -13.72 -12.75 -7.15
N ARG A 3 -12.43 -12.45 -7.00
CA ARG A 3 -11.49 -13.47 -6.49
C ARG A 3 -11.90 -13.70 -5.04
N ASP A 4 -12.43 -14.89 -4.74
CA ASP A 4 -12.78 -15.24 -3.37
C ASP A 4 -11.56 -15.09 -2.46
N ARG A 5 -11.81 -14.67 -1.21
CA ARG A 5 -10.77 -14.53 -0.19
C ARG A 5 -10.04 -15.88 -0.05
N PRO A 6 -8.70 -15.90 -0.07
CA PRO A 6 -7.95 -17.15 0.07
C PRO A 6 -8.29 -17.84 1.38
N THR A 7 -8.43 -19.18 1.33
CA THR A 7 -8.71 -20.01 2.51
C THR A 7 -7.48 -20.13 3.40
N ASP A 8 -7.67 -20.50 4.66
CA ASP A 8 -6.57 -20.69 5.63
C ASP A 8 -5.51 -21.69 5.12
N ASP A 9 -5.95 -22.75 4.42
CA ASP A 9 -5.05 -23.73 3.79
C ASP A 9 -4.26 -23.15 2.61
N GLN A 10 -4.84 -22.18 1.89
CA GLN A 10 -4.14 -21.47 0.82
C GLN A 10 -3.14 -20.50 1.42
N LEU A 11 -3.53 -19.73 2.44
CA LEU A 11 -2.65 -18.81 3.17
C LEU A 11 -1.48 -19.54 3.82
N THR A 12 -1.72 -20.71 4.42
CA THR A 12 -0.67 -21.54 5.04
C THR A 12 0.35 -22.02 4.02
N ARG A 13 -0.10 -22.44 2.83
CA ARG A 13 0.79 -22.83 1.73
C ARG A 13 1.58 -21.65 1.17
N VAL A 14 0.95 -20.49 1.06
CA VAL A 14 1.62 -19.27 0.63
C VAL A 14 2.68 -18.86 1.65
N PHE A 15 2.33 -18.75 2.93
CA PHE A 15 3.27 -18.40 3.99
C PHE A 15 4.47 -19.34 4.04
N ALA A 16 4.26 -20.66 4.00
CA ALA A 16 5.35 -21.64 4.00
C ALA A 16 6.27 -21.48 2.78
N THR A 17 5.70 -21.17 1.62
CA THR A 17 6.46 -20.94 0.39
C THR A 17 7.29 -19.67 0.50
N VAL A 18 6.68 -18.56 0.92
CA VAL A 18 7.35 -17.25 1.05
C VAL A 18 8.44 -17.31 2.12
N LEU A 19 8.17 -17.94 3.27
CA LEU A 19 9.16 -18.13 4.34
C LEU A 19 10.40 -18.88 3.84
N LYS A 20 10.20 -19.93 3.03
CA LYS A 20 11.30 -20.68 2.42
C LYS A 20 12.08 -19.82 1.42
N GLU A 21 11.42 -18.97 0.66
CA GLU A 21 12.03 -18.07 -0.32
C GLU A 21 12.87 -16.98 0.35
N VAL A 22 12.36 -16.35 1.41
CA VAL A 22 13.13 -15.34 2.14
C VAL A 22 14.34 -15.95 2.84
N LEU A 23 14.21 -17.13 3.45
CA LEU A 23 15.34 -17.84 4.07
C LEU A 23 16.37 -18.35 3.06
N SER A 24 15.98 -18.54 1.80
CA SER A 24 16.92 -18.90 0.73
C SER A 24 17.51 -17.68 0.01
N GLY A 25 17.17 -16.46 0.46
CA GLY A 25 17.67 -15.21 -0.12
C GLY A 25 17.01 -14.82 -1.45
N GLN A 26 15.88 -15.45 -1.80
CA GLN A 26 15.16 -15.16 -3.05
C GLN A 26 14.25 -13.93 -2.95
N GLY A 27 14.12 -13.33 -1.76
CA GLY A 27 13.28 -12.16 -1.49
C GLY A 27 11.79 -12.50 -1.36
N LEU A 28 10.97 -11.50 -1.02
CA LEU A 28 9.52 -11.65 -0.92
C LEU A 28 8.82 -11.43 -2.27
N ARG A 29 7.73 -12.15 -2.48
CA ARG A 29 6.79 -11.93 -3.58
C ARG A 29 5.80 -10.84 -3.18
N ASN A 30 5.40 -9.97 -4.12
CA ASN A 30 4.27 -9.07 -3.91
C ASN A 30 2.94 -9.80 -4.20
N HIS A 31 1.89 -9.47 -3.44
CA HIS A 31 0.52 -10.03 -3.54
C HIS A 31 0.39 -11.51 -3.14
N THR A 32 0.88 -11.85 -1.94
CA THR A 32 0.75 -13.17 -1.31
C THR A 32 -0.65 -13.43 -0.75
N GLY A 33 -1.42 -12.37 -0.47
CA GLY A 33 -2.65 -12.46 0.33
C GLY A 33 -2.38 -12.53 1.84
N LEU A 34 -1.12 -12.36 2.25
CA LEU A 34 -0.74 -12.14 3.65
C LEU A 34 -1.08 -10.71 4.05
N ASP A 35 -1.36 -10.51 5.34
CA ASP A 35 -1.60 -9.16 5.87
C ASP A 35 -0.28 -8.42 6.09
N MET A 36 -0.37 -7.10 6.24
CA MET A 36 0.79 -6.21 6.34
C MET A 36 1.72 -6.60 7.50
N GLU A 37 1.17 -6.99 8.64
CA GLU A 37 1.96 -7.39 9.82
C GLU A 37 2.75 -8.69 9.57
N THR A 38 2.16 -9.64 8.85
CA THR A 38 2.84 -10.88 8.44
C THR A 38 3.89 -10.63 7.36
N ASP A 39 3.58 -9.78 6.38
CA ASP A 39 4.53 -9.41 5.33
C ASP A 39 5.74 -8.65 5.91
N ASP A 40 5.54 -7.73 6.85
CA ASP A 40 6.63 -7.00 7.53
C ASP A 40 7.57 -7.94 8.28
N ALA A 41 7.02 -8.93 9.00
CA ALA A 41 7.84 -9.91 9.71
C ALA A 41 8.65 -10.81 8.76
N LEU A 42 8.08 -11.18 7.61
CA LEU A 42 8.81 -11.90 6.57
C LEU A 42 9.89 -11.01 5.92
N TRP A 43 9.63 -9.71 5.77
CA TRP A 43 10.60 -8.74 5.27
C TRP A 43 11.79 -8.59 6.21
N GLU A 44 11.58 -8.60 7.52
CA GLU A 44 12.68 -8.62 8.49
C GLU A 44 13.58 -9.83 8.32
N ILE A 45 13.02 -11.03 8.07
CA ILE A 45 13.81 -12.23 7.77
C ILE A 45 14.59 -12.06 6.46
N ALA A 46 13.97 -11.48 5.43
CA ALA A 46 14.59 -11.30 4.12
C ALA A 46 15.86 -10.44 4.15
N LYS A 47 16.02 -9.55 5.14
CA LYS A 47 17.25 -8.77 5.36
C LYS A 47 18.47 -9.63 5.66
N TYR A 48 18.26 -10.80 6.27
CA TYR A 48 19.33 -11.71 6.71
C TYR A 48 19.44 -12.96 5.83
N GLY A 49 18.38 -13.30 5.09
CA GLY A 49 18.37 -14.44 4.17
C GLY A 49 18.69 -15.77 4.90
N PRO A 50 19.67 -16.55 4.42
CA PRO A 50 20.08 -17.80 5.08
C PRO A 50 20.64 -17.63 6.50
N GLY A 51 21.07 -16.41 6.86
CA GLY A 51 21.61 -16.08 8.19
C GLY A 51 20.57 -15.54 9.17
N ALA A 52 19.28 -15.64 8.86
CA ALA A 52 18.22 -15.07 9.70
C ALA A 52 18.22 -15.66 11.12
N PRO A 53 18.17 -14.81 12.16
CA PRO A 53 17.99 -15.27 13.54
C PRO A 53 16.70 -16.09 13.68
N PRO A 54 16.71 -17.20 14.45
CA PRO A 54 15.52 -18.01 14.70
C PRO A 54 14.35 -17.20 15.28
N GLU A 55 14.65 -16.19 16.09
CA GLU A 55 13.66 -15.30 16.71
C GLU A 55 12.81 -14.55 15.68
N LEU A 56 13.38 -14.18 14.52
CA LEU A 56 12.63 -13.53 13.44
C LEU A 56 11.69 -14.52 12.74
N VAL A 57 12.12 -15.78 12.62
CA VAL A 57 11.27 -16.85 12.07
C VAL A 57 10.09 -17.12 12.99
N ASP A 58 10.32 -17.14 14.30
CA ASP A 58 9.26 -17.28 15.30
C ASP A 58 8.29 -16.09 15.29
N ALA A 59 8.82 -14.87 15.16
CA ALA A 59 8.01 -13.66 15.03
C ALA A 59 7.12 -13.69 13.78
N ALA A 60 7.65 -14.10 12.62
CA ALA A 60 6.85 -14.24 11.39
C ALA A 60 5.76 -15.31 11.52
N ARG A 61 6.03 -16.43 12.21
CA ARG A 61 5.02 -17.46 12.49
C ARG A 61 3.94 -16.95 13.43
N ALA A 62 4.31 -16.16 14.45
CA ALA A 62 3.36 -15.55 15.37
C ALA A 62 2.46 -14.52 14.66
N ALA A 63 3.04 -13.67 13.81
CA ALA A 63 2.27 -12.72 12.99
C ALA A 63 1.29 -13.46 12.06
N PHE A 64 1.74 -14.52 11.38
CA PHE A 64 0.88 -15.33 10.52
C PHE A 64 -0.24 -16.04 11.28
N ALA A 65 0.04 -16.57 12.49
CA ALA A 65 -1.00 -17.15 13.35
C ALA A 65 -2.08 -16.10 13.69
N GLY A 66 -1.66 -14.85 13.91
CA GLY A 66 -2.56 -13.74 14.15
C GLY A 66 -3.39 -13.32 12.93
N GLN A 67 -2.90 -13.58 11.71
CA GLN A 67 -3.69 -13.43 10.49
C GLN A 67 -4.80 -14.48 10.39
N LEU A 68 -4.48 -15.74 10.73
CA LEU A 68 -5.43 -16.86 10.69
C LEU A 68 -6.53 -16.74 11.77
N ASP A 69 -6.16 -16.35 13.00
CA ASP A 69 -7.14 -16.19 14.10
C ASP A 69 -7.82 -14.80 14.12
N GLY A 70 -7.45 -13.92 13.17
CA GLY A 70 -7.98 -12.58 13.01
C GLY A 70 -7.59 -11.59 14.12
N SER A 71 -6.62 -11.90 14.97
CA SER A 71 -6.12 -10.99 15.99
C SER A 71 -5.36 -9.80 15.39
N ASN A 72 -4.62 -9.99 14.28
CA ASN A 72 -3.97 -8.89 13.55
C ASN A 72 -5.02 -7.86 13.09
N ALA A 73 -6.09 -8.36 12.46
CA ALA A 73 -7.20 -7.53 11.98
C ALA A 73 -7.90 -6.78 13.14
N ARG A 74 -8.08 -7.41 14.30
CA ARG A 74 -8.63 -6.76 15.50
C ARG A 74 -7.72 -5.69 16.08
N ARG A 75 -6.39 -5.93 16.13
CA ARG A 75 -5.40 -4.93 16.54
C ARG A 75 -5.44 -3.71 15.61
N TRP A 76 -5.43 -3.97 14.31
CA TRP A 76 -5.53 -2.93 13.28
C TRP A 76 -6.83 -2.13 13.37
N GLN A 77 -7.97 -2.79 13.54
CA GLN A 77 -9.26 -2.12 13.75
C GLN A 77 -9.28 -1.26 15.01
N ALA A 78 -8.72 -1.75 16.11
CA ALA A 78 -8.63 -1.00 17.36
C ALA A 78 -7.66 0.19 17.27
N GLU A 79 -6.60 0.09 16.47
CA GLU A 79 -5.70 1.20 16.17
C GLU A 79 -6.38 2.25 15.29
N LEU A 80 -7.06 1.82 14.23
CA LEU A 80 -7.84 2.69 13.37
C LEU A 80 -8.91 3.44 14.17
N GLN A 81 -9.68 2.75 15.01
CA GLN A 81 -10.69 3.36 15.88
C GLN A 81 -10.10 4.46 16.76
N ARG A 82 -8.94 4.21 17.38
CA ARG A 82 -8.20 5.19 18.18
C ARG A 82 -7.74 6.38 17.34
N LYS A 83 -7.23 6.14 16.13
CA LYS A 83 -6.83 7.21 15.19
C LYS A 83 -8.04 8.06 14.76
N PHE A 84 -9.18 7.44 14.48
CA PHE A 84 -10.44 8.13 14.15
C PHE A 84 -10.94 8.99 15.32
N GLU A 85 -10.96 8.44 16.53
CA GLU A 85 -11.39 9.18 17.73
C GLU A 85 -10.46 10.36 18.02
N ALA A 86 -9.15 10.17 17.92
CA ALA A 86 -8.17 11.25 18.06
C ALA A 86 -8.35 12.33 16.98
N SER A 87 -8.65 11.94 15.73
CA SER A 87 -8.94 12.89 14.64
C SER A 87 -10.22 13.69 14.91
N ARG A 88 -11.28 13.04 15.40
CA ARG A 88 -12.53 13.68 15.80
C ARG A 88 -12.34 14.67 16.96
N GLN A 89 -11.54 14.30 17.96
CA GLN A 89 -11.20 15.18 19.08
C GLN A 89 -10.42 16.42 18.61
N ARG A 90 -9.39 16.24 17.76
CA ARG A 90 -8.63 17.37 17.18
C ARG A 90 -9.51 18.30 16.35
N THR A 91 -10.47 17.75 15.61
CA THR A 91 -11.43 18.54 14.82
C THR A 91 -12.38 19.32 15.72
N ALA A 92 -12.92 18.68 16.76
CA ALA A 92 -13.80 19.33 17.74
C ALA A 92 -13.07 20.44 18.53
N GLU A 93 -11.80 20.23 18.88
CA GLU A 93 -10.95 21.23 19.53
C GLU A 93 -10.66 22.42 18.61
N ARG A 94 -10.39 22.18 17.32
CA ARG A 94 -10.20 23.22 16.31
C ARG A 94 -11.47 24.06 16.13
N ASP A 95 -12.62 23.40 16.00
CA ASP A 95 -13.91 24.08 15.80
C ASP A 95 -14.33 24.85 17.07
N SER A 96 -14.04 24.33 18.25
CA SER A 96 -14.23 25.04 19.53
C SER A 96 -13.33 26.28 19.63
N ARG A 97 -12.06 26.16 19.22
CA ARG A 97 -11.11 27.29 19.18
C ARG A 97 -11.56 28.37 18.21
N LEU A 98 -12.06 27.99 17.02
CA LEU A 98 -12.60 28.91 16.02
C LEU A 98 -13.84 29.67 16.54
N ARG A 99 -14.79 28.96 17.17
CA ARG A 99 -15.96 29.61 17.81
C ARG A 99 -15.57 30.54 18.96
N ALA A 100 -14.56 30.16 19.74
CA ALA A 100 -14.04 31.01 20.82
C ALA A 100 -13.32 32.27 20.28
N THR A 101 -12.70 32.21 19.10
CA THR A 101 -12.14 33.39 18.42
C THR A 101 -13.21 34.28 17.78
N GLU A 102 -14.27 33.71 17.21
CA GLU A 102 -15.42 34.45 16.67
C GLU A 102 -16.19 35.20 17.77
N ALA A 103 -16.33 34.59 18.95
CA ALA A 103 -16.95 35.23 20.12
C ALA A 103 -16.15 36.42 20.69
N ARG A 104 -14.89 36.62 20.28
CA ARG A 104 -14.01 37.73 20.73
C ARG A 104 -13.97 38.93 19.78
N GLY A 105 -14.88 39.01 18.79
CA GLY A 105 -15.08 40.24 18.00
C GLY A 105 -14.08 40.48 16.88
N GLY A 106 -13.65 39.41 16.18
CA GLY A 106 -12.91 39.52 14.93
C GLY A 106 -13.86 39.72 13.74
N ALA A 107 -13.52 40.64 12.84
CA ALA A 107 -14.30 41.02 11.66
C ALA A 107 -14.87 39.83 10.86
N GLU A 108 -16.09 40.02 10.34
CA GLU A 108 -16.82 39.07 9.50
C GLU A 108 -15.95 38.52 8.36
N PRO A 109 -15.75 37.20 8.26
CA PRO A 109 -14.98 36.61 7.16
C PRO A 109 -15.76 36.82 5.84
N PRO A 110 -15.07 37.12 4.72
CA PRO A 110 -15.75 37.37 3.46
C PRO A 110 -16.58 36.15 3.02
N ALA A 111 -17.74 36.42 2.42
CA ALA A 111 -18.69 35.43 1.94
C ALA A 111 -18.00 34.29 1.16
N LYS A 112 -18.38 33.05 1.50
CA LYS A 112 -17.95 31.84 0.77
C LYS A 112 -18.21 32.03 -0.73
N PRO A 113 -17.22 31.87 -1.62
CA PRO A 113 -17.46 31.99 -3.05
C PRO A 113 -18.43 30.90 -3.52
N PRO A 114 -19.24 31.16 -4.57
CA PRO A 114 -20.17 30.18 -5.10
C PRO A 114 -19.44 28.91 -5.50
N ARG A 115 -20.09 27.77 -5.28
CA ARG A 115 -19.63 26.41 -5.59
C ARG A 115 -19.00 26.36 -6.98
N ALA A 116 -17.67 26.32 -7.03
CA ALA A 116 -16.93 26.25 -8.27
C ALA A 116 -17.17 24.88 -8.93
N THR A 117 -17.53 24.91 -10.20
CA THR A 117 -17.37 23.78 -11.12
C THR A 117 -15.90 23.33 -11.11
N PRO A 118 -15.60 22.02 -11.28
CA PRO A 118 -14.24 21.53 -11.11
C PRO A 118 -13.37 22.03 -12.27
N THR A 119 -12.65 23.13 -12.02
CA THR A 119 -11.64 23.67 -12.93
C THR A 119 -10.27 23.46 -12.30
N SER A 120 -9.44 22.70 -13.01
CA SER A 120 -8.00 22.53 -12.82
C SER A 120 -7.58 21.96 -11.46
N VAL A 121 -7.52 20.63 -11.40
CA VAL A 121 -6.90 19.87 -10.32
C VAL A 121 -5.41 20.20 -10.27
N ARG A 122 -5.00 21.17 -9.44
CA ARG A 122 -3.70 21.04 -8.76
C ARG A 122 -3.87 19.80 -7.90
N ALA A 123 -3.18 18.71 -8.24
CA ALA A 123 -3.22 17.48 -7.46
C ALA A 123 -2.91 17.82 -6.00
N VAL A 124 -3.90 17.65 -5.13
CA VAL A 124 -3.70 17.76 -3.70
C VAL A 124 -2.86 16.58 -3.30
N ARG A 125 -1.66 16.82 -2.75
CA ARG A 125 -0.85 15.79 -2.12
C ARG A 125 -1.08 15.83 -0.62
N VAL A 126 -1.40 14.68 -0.04
CA VAL A 126 -1.60 14.50 1.40
C VAL A 126 -0.69 13.39 1.91
N ASN A 127 -0.40 13.42 3.21
CA ASN A 127 0.30 12.32 3.84
C ASN A 127 -0.68 11.15 4.03
N GLY A 128 -0.21 9.90 3.92
CA GLY A 128 -1.09 8.74 4.05
C GLY A 128 -1.71 8.60 5.44
N ASP A 129 -1.08 9.12 6.49
CA ASP A 129 -1.64 9.19 7.85
C ASP A 129 -2.89 10.08 7.97
N GLN A 130 -3.14 10.94 6.98
CA GLN A 130 -4.35 11.77 6.88
C GLN A 130 -5.49 11.07 6.15
N THR A 131 -5.21 9.97 5.46
CA THR A 131 -6.19 9.19 4.70
C THR A 131 -6.63 7.95 5.47
N TYR A 132 -7.76 7.37 5.08
CA TYR A 132 -8.25 6.11 5.62
C TYR A 132 -9.06 5.33 4.58
N LEU A 133 -9.25 4.04 4.81
CA LEU A 133 -10.11 3.20 3.97
C LEU A 133 -11.55 3.17 4.52
N ASP A 134 -12.54 3.29 3.63
CA ASP A 134 -13.94 3.05 3.99
C ASP A 134 -14.29 1.55 4.05
N GLU A 135 -15.57 1.24 4.31
CA GLU A 135 -16.08 -0.14 4.40
C GLU A 135 -15.91 -0.96 3.09
N TYR A 136 -15.66 -0.29 1.95
CA TYR A 136 -15.45 -0.88 0.63
C TYR A 136 -13.99 -0.87 0.20
N GLY A 137 -13.06 -0.45 1.07
CA GLY A 137 -11.63 -0.37 0.77
C GLY A 137 -11.25 0.81 -0.12
N ARG A 138 -12.06 1.88 -0.17
CA ARG A 138 -11.75 3.10 -0.94
C ARG A 138 -11.05 4.12 -0.06
N THR A 139 -10.08 4.82 -0.63
CA THR A 139 -9.30 5.86 0.06
C THR A 139 -10.13 7.13 0.25
N CYS A 140 -10.22 7.60 1.49
CA CYS A 140 -10.97 8.77 1.91
C CYS A 140 -10.06 9.79 2.61
N TYR A 141 -10.42 11.07 2.49
CA TYR A 141 -9.77 12.19 3.15
C TYR A 141 -10.86 13.19 3.57
N GLU A 142 -10.82 13.67 4.82
CA GLU A 142 -11.81 14.63 5.36
C GLU A 142 -13.29 14.22 5.18
N GLY A 143 -13.59 12.92 5.23
CA GLY A 143 -14.97 12.42 5.13
C GLY A 143 -15.43 12.08 3.70
N GLU A 144 -14.63 12.39 2.69
CA GLU A 144 -14.98 12.24 1.27
C GLU A 144 -14.02 11.28 0.54
N LEU A 145 -14.46 10.73 -0.60
CA LEU A 145 -13.61 9.91 -1.46
C LEU A 145 -12.46 10.76 -2.02
N PHE A 146 -11.24 10.29 -1.81
CA PHE A 146 -10.04 11.07 -2.11
C PHE A 146 -9.71 11.08 -3.62
N THR A 147 -9.31 12.24 -4.14
CA THR A 147 -8.75 12.40 -5.48
C THR A 147 -7.51 13.28 -5.38
N GLY A 148 -6.36 12.73 -5.73
CA GLY A 148 -5.07 13.39 -5.52
C GLY A 148 -3.94 12.39 -5.35
N GLU A 149 -2.85 12.83 -4.73
CA GLU A 149 -1.69 12.00 -4.43
C GLU A 149 -1.61 11.74 -2.93
N VAL A 150 -1.28 10.51 -2.56
CA VAL A 150 -0.92 10.13 -1.20
C VAL A 150 0.58 9.88 -1.16
N GLU A 151 1.25 10.47 -0.19
CA GLU A 151 2.67 10.27 0.10
C GLU A 151 2.86 9.69 1.50
N ASP A 152 3.61 8.59 1.62
CA ASP A 152 4.09 8.10 2.91
C ASP A 152 5.58 8.30 3.02
N LEU A 153 6.00 8.67 4.23
CA LEU A 153 7.40 8.89 4.60
C LEU A 153 7.84 7.83 5.60
N ALA A 154 9.06 7.34 5.46
CA ALA A 154 9.74 6.61 6.53
C ALA A 154 10.11 7.53 7.70
N ASP A 155 10.50 6.95 8.83
CA ASP A 155 10.97 7.68 10.03
C ASP A 155 12.14 8.65 9.73
N ASN A 156 12.92 8.38 8.69
CA ASN A 156 14.02 9.23 8.24
C ASN A 156 13.58 10.37 7.32
N GLY A 157 12.27 10.54 7.11
CA GLY A 157 11.66 11.60 6.29
C GLY A 157 11.71 11.35 4.78
N ARG A 158 12.19 10.18 4.31
CA ARG A 158 12.19 9.85 2.88
C ARG A 158 10.88 9.23 2.44
N THR A 159 10.42 9.58 1.25
CA THR A 159 9.26 8.97 0.61
C THR A 159 9.45 7.48 0.43
N VAL A 160 8.49 6.69 0.94
CA VAL A 160 8.40 5.24 0.77
C VAL A 160 7.22 4.83 -0.09
N LEU A 161 6.20 5.69 -0.21
CA LEU A 161 5.07 5.50 -1.12
C LEU A 161 4.67 6.84 -1.73
N LEU A 162 4.35 6.82 -3.01
CA LEU A 162 3.68 7.91 -3.71
C LEU A 162 2.65 7.30 -4.67
N GLY A 163 1.38 7.40 -4.31
CA GLY A 163 0.27 6.83 -5.06
C GLY A 163 -0.73 7.88 -5.54
N THR A 164 -1.21 7.75 -6.78
CA THR A 164 -2.29 8.62 -7.31
C THR A 164 -3.65 7.95 -7.20
N TYR A 165 -4.66 8.69 -6.76
CA TYR A 165 -6.02 8.22 -6.54
C TYR A 165 -7.04 9.10 -7.26
N SER A 166 -8.13 8.48 -7.70
CA SER A 166 -9.34 9.13 -8.20
C SER A 166 -10.56 8.48 -7.56
N SER A 167 -11.40 9.28 -6.90
CA SER A 167 -12.60 8.81 -6.19
C SER A 167 -12.34 7.63 -5.24
N GLY A 168 -11.21 7.69 -4.53
CA GLY A 168 -10.75 6.70 -3.56
C GLY A 168 -10.14 5.43 -4.17
N ILE A 169 -10.00 5.36 -5.49
CA ILE A 169 -9.45 4.22 -6.21
C ILE A 169 -8.10 4.62 -6.82
N GLU A 170 -7.10 3.76 -6.76
CA GLU A 170 -5.82 3.99 -7.43
C GLU A 170 -6.02 4.27 -8.93
N HIS A 171 -5.52 5.42 -9.37
CA HIS A 171 -5.66 5.91 -10.74
C HIS A 171 -4.53 6.87 -11.07
N GLY A 172 -3.57 6.42 -11.85
CA GLY A 172 -2.34 7.12 -12.17
C GLY A 172 -1.12 6.34 -11.71
N ARG A 173 -0.02 7.05 -11.50
CA ARG A 173 1.27 6.45 -11.21
C ARG A 173 1.34 5.99 -9.75
N GLN A 174 1.84 4.79 -9.55
CA GLN A 174 2.07 4.20 -8.23
C GLN A 174 3.57 3.93 -8.07
N GLN A 175 4.14 4.37 -6.97
CA GLN A 175 5.57 4.29 -6.72
C GLN A 175 5.85 3.94 -5.28
N GLU A 176 6.79 3.04 -5.08
CA GLU A 176 7.27 2.65 -3.75
C GLU A 176 8.79 2.65 -3.71
N TRP A 177 9.33 2.94 -2.54
CA TRP A 177 10.75 2.93 -2.25
C TRP A 177 11.02 2.26 -0.90
N TRP A 178 12.20 1.66 -0.80
CA TRP A 178 12.79 1.27 0.47
C TRP A 178 13.15 2.53 1.30
N PRO A 179 13.25 2.43 2.64
CA PRO A 179 13.65 3.57 3.47
C PRO A 179 15.03 4.17 3.13
N ASP A 180 15.89 3.39 2.48
CA ASP A 180 17.20 3.86 1.97
C ASP A 180 17.09 4.69 0.67
N GLY A 181 15.89 4.81 0.08
CA GLY A 181 15.58 5.51 -1.16
C GLY A 181 15.69 4.65 -2.42
N THR A 182 16.08 3.38 -2.28
CA THR A 182 16.10 2.43 -3.40
C THR A 182 14.68 2.18 -3.89
N LYS A 183 14.46 2.18 -5.21
CA LYS A 183 13.15 1.86 -5.79
C LYS A 183 12.70 0.46 -5.35
N ARG A 184 11.41 0.32 -5.05
CA ARG A 184 10.77 -0.96 -4.71
C ARG A 184 9.73 -1.36 -5.74
N ALA A 185 8.89 -0.40 -6.14
CA ALA A 185 7.89 -0.60 -7.20
C ALA A 185 7.66 0.68 -8.01
N ASP A 186 7.25 0.52 -9.26
CA ASP A 186 6.85 1.60 -10.15
C ASP A 186 5.94 1.03 -11.24
N GLY A 187 4.79 1.66 -11.42
CA GLY A 187 3.83 1.29 -12.43
C GLY A 187 2.67 2.27 -12.53
N VAL A 188 1.72 1.95 -13.39
CA VAL A 188 0.50 2.73 -13.56
C VAL A 188 -0.70 1.84 -13.26
N THR A 189 -1.65 2.40 -12.52
CA THR A 189 -2.95 1.80 -12.24
C THR A 189 -4.03 2.66 -12.89
N VAL A 190 -5.03 2.05 -13.50
CA VAL A 190 -6.23 2.72 -14.02
C VAL A 190 -7.44 2.07 -13.37
N MET A 191 -8.18 2.83 -12.58
CA MET A 191 -9.39 2.33 -11.88
C MET A 191 -9.13 1.07 -11.04
N GLY A 192 -8.00 1.04 -10.34
CA GLY A 192 -7.58 -0.09 -9.49
C GLY A 192 -6.96 -1.27 -10.25
N ALA A 193 -6.85 -1.20 -11.58
CA ALA A 193 -6.19 -2.23 -12.39
C ALA A 193 -4.81 -1.77 -12.88
N ALA A 194 -3.77 -2.58 -12.64
CA ALA A 194 -2.44 -2.36 -13.20
C ALA A 194 -2.48 -2.33 -14.74
N VAL A 195 -1.82 -1.38 -15.38
CA VAL A 195 -1.74 -1.27 -16.84
C VAL A 195 -0.30 -1.03 -17.29
N GLY A 196 0.04 -1.54 -18.47
CA GLY A 196 1.37 -1.36 -19.04
C GLY A 196 2.45 -2.06 -18.21
N GLU A 197 3.59 -1.42 -18.08
CA GLU A 197 4.74 -2.02 -17.38
C GLU A 197 4.69 -1.75 -15.88
N TRP A 198 4.80 -2.83 -15.11
CA TRP A 198 5.07 -2.80 -13.68
C TRP A 198 6.44 -3.38 -13.41
N ARG A 199 7.25 -2.59 -12.71
CA ARG A 199 8.62 -2.95 -12.35
C ARG A 199 8.74 -3.04 -10.85
N TYR A 200 9.47 -4.05 -10.40
CA TYR A 200 9.78 -4.28 -9.01
C TYR A 200 11.27 -4.51 -8.86
N TRP A 201 11.82 -4.11 -7.73
CA TRP A 201 13.25 -4.15 -7.46
C TRP A 201 13.54 -4.83 -6.13
N HIS A 202 14.63 -5.58 -6.10
CA HIS A 202 15.27 -6.05 -4.88
C HIS A 202 15.82 -4.86 -4.08
N ALA A 203 16.05 -5.05 -2.79
CA ALA A 203 16.65 -4.03 -1.92
C ALA A 203 18.06 -3.59 -2.38
N ASN A 204 18.75 -4.40 -3.17
CA ASN A 204 20.04 -4.03 -3.77
C ASN A 204 19.90 -3.15 -5.05
N GLY A 205 18.69 -2.72 -5.39
CA GLY A 205 18.40 -1.87 -6.54
C GLY A 205 18.35 -2.59 -7.89
N ARG A 206 18.53 -3.91 -7.93
CA ARG A 206 18.37 -4.69 -9.16
C ARG A 206 16.91 -5.06 -9.37
N LEU A 207 16.51 -5.12 -10.64
CA LEU A 207 15.15 -5.51 -11.00
C LEU A 207 14.88 -6.94 -10.48
N SER A 208 13.79 -7.13 -9.76
CA SER A 208 13.32 -8.43 -9.29
C SER A 208 12.26 -8.99 -10.23
N GLU A 209 11.41 -8.12 -10.77
CA GLU A 209 10.28 -8.51 -11.58
C GLU A 209 9.85 -7.39 -12.54
N LEU A 210 9.42 -7.81 -13.73
CA LEU A 210 8.80 -6.99 -14.75
C LEU A 210 7.53 -7.71 -15.20
N VAL A 211 6.39 -7.05 -15.05
CA VAL A 211 5.08 -7.56 -15.49
C VAL A 211 4.51 -6.59 -16.50
N ILE A 212 4.00 -7.11 -17.61
CA ILE A 212 3.31 -6.32 -18.64
C ILE A 212 1.83 -6.63 -18.57
N PHE A 213 0.99 -5.62 -18.40
CA PHE A 213 -0.46 -5.73 -18.36
C PHE A 213 -1.08 -5.04 -19.58
N ASP A 214 -2.20 -5.58 -20.08
CA ASP A 214 -3.03 -4.88 -21.06
C ASP A 214 -3.93 -3.82 -20.40
N GLU A 215 -4.65 -3.05 -21.20
CA GLU A 215 -5.57 -1.99 -20.74
C GLU A 215 -6.70 -2.48 -19.83
N ARG A 216 -6.93 -3.80 -19.76
CA ARG A 216 -7.95 -4.43 -18.91
C ARG A 216 -7.33 -5.03 -17.64
N GLY A 217 -6.06 -4.79 -17.39
CA GLY A 217 -5.32 -5.33 -16.25
C GLY A 217 -5.00 -6.82 -16.36
N ARG A 218 -5.03 -7.41 -17.56
CA ARG A 218 -4.63 -8.80 -17.76
C ARG A 218 -3.13 -8.86 -18.01
N GLU A 219 -2.46 -9.72 -17.25
CA GLU A 219 -1.05 -10.01 -17.46
C GLU A 219 -0.82 -10.61 -18.86
N MET A 220 0.07 -9.98 -19.61
CA MET A 220 0.53 -10.41 -20.93
C MET A 220 1.88 -11.12 -20.85
N SER A 221 2.77 -10.67 -19.96
CA SER A 221 4.04 -11.32 -19.72
C SER A 221 4.58 -10.98 -18.35
N ARG A 222 5.50 -11.82 -17.89
CA ARG A 222 6.22 -11.68 -16.64
C ARG A 222 7.63 -12.21 -16.77
N LYS A 223 8.59 -11.42 -16.33
CA LYS A 223 9.98 -11.82 -16.20
C LYS A 223 10.43 -11.59 -14.76
N ARG A 224 11.18 -12.53 -14.19
CA ARG A 224 11.74 -12.43 -12.84
C ARG A 224 13.23 -12.64 -12.87
N TRP A 225 13.90 -11.98 -11.93
CA TRP A 225 15.33 -12.10 -11.68
C TRP A 225 15.56 -12.35 -10.20
N ASN A 226 16.58 -13.14 -9.86
CA ASN A 226 17.05 -13.23 -8.49
C ASN A 226 17.86 -11.98 -8.10
N ALA A 227 18.29 -11.89 -6.84
CA ALA A 227 19.08 -10.76 -6.35
C ALA A 227 20.41 -10.56 -7.10
N MET A 228 20.91 -11.60 -7.80
CA MET A 228 22.15 -11.57 -8.55
C MET A 228 21.94 -11.05 -9.99
N GLY A 229 20.69 -10.78 -10.38
CA GLY A 229 20.33 -10.29 -11.71
C GLY A 229 20.19 -11.41 -12.74
N GLU A 230 20.15 -12.67 -12.31
CA GLU A 230 19.96 -13.82 -13.20
C GLU A 230 18.46 -14.04 -13.40
N VAL A 231 18.04 -14.26 -14.65
CA VAL A 231 16.64 -14.54 -14.98
C VAL A 231 16.25 -15.89 -14.37
N THR A 232 15.26 -15.87 -13.48
CA THR A 232 14.68 -17.08 -12.89
C THR A 232 13.38 -17.48 -13.55
N MET A 233 12.74 -16.57 -14.28
CA MET A 233 11.52 -16.84 -15.03
C MET A 233 11.37 -15.87 -16.21
N ASP A 234 10.93 -16.40 -17.34
CA ASP A 234 10.50 -15.61 -18.49
C ASP A 234 9.25 -16.27 -19.08
N HIS A 235 8.10 -15.63 -18.86
CA HIS A 235 6.80 -16.14 -19.29
C HIS A 235 6.07 -15.10 -20.14
N VAL A 236 5.57 -15.53 -21.29
CA VAL A 236 4.68 -14.74 -22.14
C VAL A 236 3.37 -15.49 -22.30
N THR A 237 2.29 -14.84 -21.91
CA THR A 237 0.94 -15.37 -22.09
C THR A 237 0.54 -15.15 -23.54
N ARG A 238 0.66 -16.20 -24.37
CA ARG A 238 0.15 -16.17 -25.74
C ARG A 238 -1.38 -16.08 -25.70
N ARG A 239 -1.97 -15.08 -26.37
CA ARG A 239 -3.41 -15.11 -26.65
C ARG A 239 -3.69 -16.30 -27.58
N PRO A 240 -4.80 -17.04 -27.39
CA PRO A 240 -5.31 -17.87 -28.46
C PRO A 240 -5.59 -16.95 -29.65
N SER A 241 -5.03 -17.26 -30.81
CA SER A 241 -5.46 -16.65 -32.07
C SER A 241 -6.96 -16.87 -32.19
N SER A 242 -7.72 -15.78 -32.33
CA SER A 242 -9.14 -15.83 -32.68
C SER A 242 -9.32 -16.27 -34.12
#